data_AF-A0A961WAT7-F1
#
_entry.id   AF-A0A961WAT7-F1
#
_cell.length_a   1.000
_cell.length_b   1.000
_cell.length_c   1.000
_cell.angle_alpha   90.00
_cell.angle_beta   90.00
_cell.angle_gamma   90.00
#
_symmetry.space_group_name_H-M   'P 1'
#
loop_
_entity.id
_entity.type
_entity.pdbx_description
1 polymer ?
#
loop_
_entity_poly.entity_id
_entity_poly.type
_entity_poly.pdbx_seq_one_letter_code
_entity_poly.pdbx_strand_id
1 'polypeptide(L)'
;MTIKPFDLDVHARALAEAERIVALARSGVRAKVAAAGSPDAAQHVLHGLAWLATYVEALRQMLGWARAISAERRMGEAEHLLLDAAFAEYLAQIAGGIPMSQSEFVRLGQLGVSAADAARFVAA
;
A
#
# COMPACT_ATOMS: atom_id res chain seq x y z
N MET A 1 29.29 22.96 2.36
CA MET A 1 27.92 22.82 2.88
C MET A 1 27.53 21.36 2.72
N THR A 2 27.45 20.60 3.82
CA THR A 2 27.14 19.16 3.78
C THR A 2 25.63 19.01 3.77
N ILE A 3 25.06 18.53 2.67
CA ILE A 3 23.64 18.16 2.62
C ILE A 3 23.47 16.93 3.53
N LYS A 4 22.65 17.06 4.57
CA LYS A 4 22.30 15.93 5.43
C LYS A 4 21.54 14.91 4.57
N PRO A 5 21.91 13.62 4.60
CA PRO A 5 21.17 12.60 3.86
C PRO A 5 19.72 12.53 4.35
N PHE A 6 18.79 12.39 3.41
CA PHE A 6 17.38 12.18 3.71
C PHE A 6 17.20 10.81 4.38
N ASP A 7 16.49 10.79 5.50
CA ASP A 7 16.14 9.56 6.20
C ASP A 7 14.91 8.93 5.54
N LEU A 8 15.03 7.66 5.14
CA LEU A 8 14.00 6.89 4.44
C LEU A 8 13.42 5.76 5.32
N ASP A 9 13.76 5.72 6.62
CA ASP A 9 13.31 4.67 7.53
C ASP A 9 11.78 4.67 7.71
N VAL A 10 11.17 5.86 7.78
CA VAL A 10 9.71 5.98 7.91
C VAL A 10 8.98 5.35 6.71
N HIS A 11 9.48 5.55 5.49
CA HIS A 11 8.93 4.91 4.28
C HIS A 11 9.13 3.40 4.32
N ALA A 12 10.28 2.93 4.78
CA ALA A 12 10.57 1.49 4.90
C ALA A 12 9.63 0.80 5.89
N ARG A 13 9.39 1.41 7.06
CA ARG A 13 8.46 0.92 8.08
C ARG A 13 7.02 0.91 7.57
N ALA A 14 6.59 2.00 6.93
CA ALA A 14 5.24 2.10 6.37
C ALA A 14 5.00 1.05 5.26
N LEU A 15 6.00 0.82 4.39
CA LEU A 15 5.93 -0.23 3.38
C LEU A 15 5.78 -1.62 4.01
N ALA A 16 6.55 -1.94 5.05
CA ALA A 16 6.47 -3.23 5.72
C ALA A 16 5.06 -3.49 6.31
N GLU A 17 4.42 -2.47 6.89
CA GLU A 17 3.04 -2.60 7.37
C GLU A 17 2.03 -2.72 6.23
N ALA A 18 2.23 -2.04 5.09
CA ALA A 18 1.41 -2.21 3.90
C ALA A 18 1.54 -3.64 3.30
N GLU A 19 2.74 -4.20 3.29
CA GLU A 19 3.00 -5.59 2.88
C GLU A 19 2.30 -6.60 3.79
N ARG A 20 2.29 -6.34 5.11
CA ARG A 20 1.51 -7.13 6.08
C ARG A 20 0.01 -7.10 5.75
N ILE A 21 -0.52 -5.92 5.39
CA ILE A 21 -1.93 -5.77 4.98
C ILE A 21 -2.24 -6.57 3.71
N VAL A 22 -1.36 -6.59 2.72
CA VAL A 22 -1.51 -7.44 1.52
C VAL A 22 -1.59 -8.93 1.91
N ALA A 23 -0.72 -9.39 2.81
CA ALA A 23 -0.72 -10.79 3.24
C ALA A 23 -2.02 -11.19 3.95
N LEU A 24 -2.55 -10.32 4.81
CA LEU A 24 -3.85 -10.51 5.48
C LEU A 24 -5.00 -10.51 4.47
N ALA A 25 -5.05 -9.50 3.59
CA ALA A 25 -6.06 -9.38 2.54
C ALA A 25 -6.04 -10.60 1.61
N ARG A 26 -4.87 -11.11 1.24
CA ARG A 26 -4.75 -12.33 0.41
C ARG A 26 -5.38 -13.54 1.08
N SER A 27 -5.21 -13.68 2.39
CA SER A 27 -5.80 -14.77 3.17
C SER A 27 -7.32 -14.61 3.27
N GLY A 28 -7.80 -13.40 3.55
CA GLY A 28 -9.22 -13.09 3.62
C GLY A 28 -9.96 -13.26 2.29
N VAL A 29 -9.38 -12.79 1.19
CA VAL A 29 -9.95 -12.96 -0.16
C VAL A 29 -9.95 -14.44 -0.57
N ARG A 30 -8.92 -15.22 -0.24
CA ARG A 30 -8.93 -16.67 -0.49
C ARG A 30 -10.13 -17.35 0.19
N ALA A 31 -10.41 -17.02 1.44
CA ALA A 31 -11.57 -17.57 2.16
C ALA A 31 -12.89 -17.14 1.51
N LYS A 32 -13.00 -15.87 1.08
CA LYS A 32 -14.19 -15.35 0.40
C LYS A 32 -14.45 -16.01 -0.95
N VAL A 33 -13.41 -16.22 -1.77
CA VAL A 33 -13.52 -16.92 -3.05
C VAL A 33 -13.97 -18.37 -2.84
N ALA A 34 -13.41 -19.07 -1.84
CA ALA A 34 -13.83 -20.42 -1.50
C ALA A 34 -15.31 -20.49 -1.08
N ALA A 35 -15.77 -19.53 -0.27
CA ALA A 35 -17.17 -19.45 0.16
C ALA A 35 -18.12 -19.07 -1.00
N ALA A 36 -17.68 -18.26 -1.95
CA ALA A 36 -18.47 -17.85 -3.11
C ALA A 36 -18.63 -18.96 -4.17
N GLY A 37 -17.78 -19.99 -4.14
CA GLY A 37 -17.84 -21.15 -5.03
C GLY A 37 -17.24 -20.92 -6.43
N SER A 38 -16.99 -19.67 -6.84
CA SER A 38 -16.25 -19.34 -8.06
C SER A 38 -15.51 -18.00 -7.96
N PRO A 39 -14.44 -17.78 -8.74
CA PRO A 39 -13.78 -16.48 -8.85
C PRO A 39 -14.72 -15.37 -9.32
N ASP A 40 -15.58 -15.64 -10.31
CA ASP A 40 -16.51 -14.66 -10.87
C ASP A 40 -17.50 -14.15 -9.81
N ALA A 41 -18.00 -15.03 -8.94
CA ALA A 41 -18.88 -14.65 -7.83
C ALA A 41 -18.17 -13.79 -6.76
N ALA A 42 -16.83 -13.74 -6.76
CA ALA A 42 -16.00 -12.95 -5.85
C ALA A 42 -15.17 -11.86 -6.59
N GLN A 43 -15.59 -11.48 -7.80
CA GLN A 43 -14.83 -10.59 -8.69
C GLN A 43 -14.43 -9.27 -8.03
N HIS A 44 -15.34 -8.63 -7.26
CA HIS A 44 -15.07 -7.36 -6.59
C HIS A 44 -13.88 -7.44 -5.63
N VAL A 45 -13.83 -8.47 -4.77
CA VAL A 45 -12.74 -8.64 -3.79
C VAL A 45 -11.44 -9.14 -4.43
N LEU A 46 -11.54 -9.88 -5.54
CA LEU A 46 -10.37 -10.28 -6.34
C LEU A 46 -9.70 -9.07 -6.99
N HIS A 47 -10.47 -8.23 -7.68
CA HIS A 47 -9.94 -6.97 -8.23
C HIS A 47 -9.45 -6.04 -7.13
N GLY A 48 -10.16 -5.98 -6.00
CA GLY A 48 -9.72 -5.19 -4.86
C GLY A 48 -8.37 -5.63 -4.28
N LEU A 49 -8.13 -6.94 -4.22
CA LEU A 49 -6.81 -7.46 -3.86
C LEU A 49 -5.74 -7.09 -4.89
N ALA A 50 -6.07 -7.12 -6.19
CA ALA A 50 -5.14 -6.73 -7.24
C ALA A 50 -4.77 -5.24 -7.16
N TRP A 51 -5.74 -4.36 -6.91
CA TRP A 51 -5.52 -2.93 -6.68
C TRP A 51 -4.66 -2.66 -5.44
N LEU A 52 -4.98 -3.32 -4.32
CA LEU A 52 -4.16 -3.23 -3.10
C LEU A 52 -2.71 -3.68 -3.35
N ALA A 53 -2.51 -4.82 -4.02
CA ALA A 53 -1.17 -5.31 -4.36
C ALA A 53 -0.42 -4.34 -5.28
N THR A 54 -1.13 -3.70 -6.22
CA THR A 54 -0.56 -2.70 -7.13
C THR A 54 -0.07 -1.46 -6.38
N TYR A 55 -0.84 -0.98 -5.40
CA TYR A 55 -0.46 0.18 -4.58
C TYR A 55 0.78 -0.12 -3.74
N VAL A 56 0.82 -1.29 -3.10
CA VAL A 56 1.98 -1.69 -2.28
C VAL A 56 3.22 -1.93 -3.15
N GLU A 57 3.07 -2.47 -4.35
CA GLU A 57 4.17 -2.56 -5.32
C GLU A 57 4.67 -1.17 -5.72
N ALA A 58 3.77 -0.22 -6.02
CA ALA A 58 4.16 1.15 -6.36
C ALA A 58 4.98 1.80 -5.23
N LEU A 59 4.54 1.64 -3.97
CA LEU A 59 5.31 2.11 -2.81
C LEU A 59 6.70 1.47 -2.72
N ARG A 60 6.80 0.15 -2.96
CA ARG A 60 8.08 -0.56 -2.99
C ARG A 60 9.02 0.00 -4.07
N GLN A 61 8.50 0.20 -5.28
CA GLN A 61 9.29 0.72 -6.40
C GLN A 61 9.71 2.18 -6.17
N MET A 62 8.83 3.01 -5.59
CA MET A 62 9.16 4.40 -5.24
C MET A 62 10.26 4.48 -4.17
N LEU A 63 10.18 3.64 -3.12
CA LEU A 63 11.25 3.56 -2.12
C LEU A 63 12.57 3.04 -2.72
N GLY A 64 12.48 2.04 -3.61
CA GLY A 64 13.64 1.53 -4.35
C GLY A 64 14.32 2.61 -5.19
N TRP A 65 13.52 3.38 -5.94
CA TRP A 65 13.99 4.54 -6.70
C TRP A 65 14.68 5.57 -5.81
N ALA A 66 14.03 5.98 -4.70
CA ALA A 66 14.58 6.95 -3.76
C ALA A 66 15.93 6.49 -3.17
N ARG A 67 16.05 5.21 -2.79
CA ARG A 67 17.31 4.62 -2.31
C ARG A 67 18.41 4.65 -3.37
N ALA A 68 18.08 4.33 -4.62
CA ALA A 68 19.03 4.34 -5.73
C ALA A 68 19.59 5.76 -5.97
N ILE A 69 18.71 6.75 -6.12
CA ILE A 69 19.15 8.14 -6.37
C ILE A 69 19.86 8.76 -5.15
N SER A 70 19.53 8.33 -3.94
CA SER A 70 20.23 8.75 -2.72
C SER A 70 21.66 8.21 -2.68
N ALA A 71 21.87 6.94 -3.06
CA ALA A 71 23.21 6.35 -3.18
C ALA A 71 24.09 7.08 -4.22
N GLU A 72 23.47 7.60 -5.28
CA GLU A 72 24.12 8.42 -6.31
C GLU A 72 24.31 9.89 -5.90
N ARG A 73 23.90 10.29 -4.69
CA ARG A 73 23.89 11.70 -4.22
C ARG A 73 23.07 12.65 -5.10
N ARG A 74 22.02 12.11 -5.72
CA ARG A 74 21.09 12.83 -6.61
C ARG A 74 19.73 13.11 -5.97
N MET A 75 19.52 12.67 -4.73
CA MET A 75 18.29 12.96 -4.00
C MET A 75 18.31 14.39 -3.47
N GLY A 76 17.35 15.21 -3.92
CA GLY A 76 17.10 16.54 -3.41
C GLY A 76 15.75 16.64 -2.69
N GLU A 77 15.39 17.87 -2.32
CA GLU A 77 14.13 18.16 -1.63
C GLU A 77 12.91 17.80 -2.47
N ALA A 78 12.94 18.08 -3.78
CA ALA A 78 11.84 17.76 -4.69
C ALA A 78 11.57 16.26 -4.77
N GLU A 79 12.61 15.43 -4.87
CA GLU A 79 12.48 13.97 -4.92
C GLU A 79 11.98 13.41 -3.58
N HIS A 80 12.42 13.99 -2.47
CA HIS A 80 11.94 13.60 -1.15
C HIS A 80 10.45 13.94 -0.95
N LEU A 81 10.02 15.15 -1.32
CA LEU A 81 8.63 15.56 -1.26
C LEU A 81 7.74 14.72 -2.19
N LEU A 82 8.24 14.33 -3.36
CA LEU A 82 7.53 13.42 -4.26
C LEU A 82 7.33 12.03 -3.62
N LEU A 83 8.36 11.51 -2.96
CA LEU A 83 8.27 10.24 -2.23
C LEU A 83 7.25 10.34 -1.08
N ASP A 84 7.32 11.40 -0.29
CA ASP A 84 6.39 11.66 0.82
C ASP A 84 4.95 11.76 0.33
N ALA A 85 4.71 12.50 -0.75
CA ALA A 85 3.38 12.64 -1.34
C ALA A 85 2.83 11.30 -1.84
N ALA A 86 3.65 10.50 -2.52
CA ALA A 86 3.25 9.17 -2.98
C ALA A 86 2.90 8.23 -1.81
N PHE A 87 3.73 8.22 -0.76
CA PHE A 87 3.47 7.41 0.44
C PHE A 87 2.22 7.88 1.18
N ALA A 88 2.09 9.19 1.43
CA ALA A 88 0.93 9.75 2.12
C ALA A 88 -0.37 9.41 1.39
N GLU A 89 -0.42 9.62 0.07
CA GLU A 89 -1.62 9.38 -0.73
C GLU A 89 -2.00 7.89 -0.74
N TYR A 90 -1.04 7.01 -1.06
CA TYR A 90 -1.36 5.60 -1.27
C TYR A 90 -1.69 4.91 0.06
N LEU A 91 -1.01 5.25 1.15
CA LEU A 91 -1.33 4.72 2.48
C LEU A 91 -2.70 5.22 2.96
N ALA A 92 -3.01 6.51 2.74
CA ALA A 92 -4.31 7.07 3.06
C ALA A 92 -5.44 6.39 2.28
N GLN A 93 -5.24 6.10 0.99
CA GLN A 93 -6.21 5.36 0.19
C GLN A 93 -6.33 3.89 0.61
N ILE A 94 -5.22 3.21 0.97
CA ILE A 94 -5.30 1.84 1.52
C ILE A 94 -6.13 1.82 2.82
N ALA A 95 -5.94 2.81 3.70
CA ALA A 95 -6.69 2.93 4.95
C ALA A 95 -8.16 3.33 4.73
N GLY A 96 -8.39 4.29 3.83
CA GLY A 96 -9.69 4.95 3.62
C GLY A 96 -10.57 4.31 2.55
N GLY A 97 -10.01 3.45 1.70
CA GLY A 97 -10.67 2.79 0.58
C GLY A 97 -10.02 3.15 -0.76
N ILE A 98 -9.60 2.13 -1.51
CA ILE A 98 -8.93 2.28 -2.79
C ILE A 98 -9.98 2.46 -3.89
N PRO A 99 -9.93 3.56 -4.68
CA PRO A 99 -10.76 3.72 -5.87
C PRO A 99 -10.31 2.75 -6.97
N MET A 100 -11.18 1.81 -7.34
CA MET A 100 -10.99 0.92 -8.48
C MET A 100 -11.61 1.50 -9.75
N SER A 101 -12.63 2.34 -9.58
CA SER A 101 -13.22 3.22 -10.59
C SER A 101 -13.76 4.48 -9.91
N GLN A 102 -14.43 5.37 -10.66
CA GLN A 102 -15.06 6.56 -10.06
C GLN A 102 -16.16 6.23 -9.05
N SER A 103 -16.84 5.09 -9.21
CA SER A 103 -17.97 4.67 -8.35
C SER A 103 -17.68 3.42 -7.52
N GLU A 104 -16.53 2.77 -7.73
CA GLU A 104 -16.19 1.50 -7.10
C GLU A 104 -14.96 1.65 -6.21
N PHE A 105 -15.13 1.35 -4.93
CA PHE A 105 -14.08 1.39 -3.92
C PHE A 105 -13.97 0.05 -3.21
N VAL A 106 -12.75 -0.33 -2.85
CA VAL A 106 -12.51 -1.47 -1.96
C VAL A 106 -11.89 -1.02 -0.65
N ARG A 107 -12.40 -1.56 0.45
CA ARG A 107 -11.95 -1.30 1.82
C ARG A 107 -11.35 -2.57 2.43
N LEU A 108 -10.40 -2.40 3.36
CA LEU A 108 -9.70 -3.51 4.00
C LEU A 108 -10.63 -4.57 4.62
N GLY A 109 -11.73 -4.13 5.26
CA GLY A 109 -12.74 -5.05 5.80
C GLY A 109 -13.41 -5.93 4.73
N GLN A 110 -13.62 -5.42 3.52
CA GLN A 110 -14.19 -6.20 2.40
C GLN A 110 -13.20 -7.27 1.93
N LEU A 111 -11.90 -7.03 2.06
CA LEU A 111 -10.82 -7.98 1.75
C LEU A 111 -10.54 -8.99 2.88
N GLY A 112 -11.27 -8.89 4.01
CA GLY A 112 -11.13 -9.80 5.15
C GLY A 112 -10.02 -9.43 6.12
N VAL A 113 -9.51 -8.19 6.06
CA VAL A 113 -8.64 -7.63 7.10
C VAL A 113 -9.49 -7.26 8.31
N SER A 114 -9.06 -7.63 9.51
CA SER A 114 -9.79 -7.32 10.75
C SER A 114 -9.78 -5.82 11.05
N ALA A 115 -10.77 -5.35 11.82
CA ALA A 115 -10.80 -3.95 12.27
C ALA A 115 -9.57 -3.60 13.13
N ALA A 116 -9.06 -4.55 13.93
CA ALA A 116 -7.86 -4.36 14.74
C ALA A 116 -6.60 -4.23 13.86
N ASP A 117 -6.47 -5.05 12.83
CA ASP A 117 -5.36 -4.97 11.87
C ASP A 117 -5.39 -3.68 11.05
N ALA A 118 -6.58 -3.24 10.65
CA ALA A 118 -6.78 -1.98 9.94
C ALA A 118 -6.46 -0.77 10.85
N ALA A 119 -6.91 -0.79 12.11
CA ALA A 119 -6.59 0.26 13.08
C ALA A 119 -5.07 0.33 13.35
N ARG A 120 -4.40 -0.82 13.47
CA ARG A 120 -2.94 -0.88 13.59
C ARG A 120 -2.25 -0.26 12.37
N PHE A 121 -2.73 -0.54 11.16
CA PHE A 121 -2.16 0.03 9.95
C PHE A 121 -2.26 1.56 9.91
N VAL A 122 -3.35 2.14 10.38
CA VAL A 122 -3.53 3.60 10.47
C VAL A 122 -2.60 4.25 11.51
N ALA A 123 -2.19 3.49 12.54
CA ALA A 123 -1.35 4.00 13.62
C ALA A 123 0.16 3.78 13.39
N ALA A 124 0.56 3.18 12.26
CA ALA A 124 1.93 2.79 11.93
C ALA A 124 2.78 3.95 11.41
#